data_AF-A0AA37JND7-F1
#
_entry.id   AF-A0AA37JND7-F1
#
_cell.length_a   1.000
_cell.length_b   1.000
_cell.length_c   1.000
_cell.angle_alpha   90.00
_cell.angle_beta   90.00
_cell.angle_gamma   90.00
#
_symmetry.space_group_name_H-M   'P 1'
#
loop_
_entity.id
_entity.type
_entity.pdbx_description
1 polymer ?
#
loop_
_entity_poly.entity_id
_entity_poly.type
_entity_poly.pdbx_seq_one_letter_code
_entity_poly.pdbx_strand_id
1 'polypeptide(L)'
;MKTQGWYKVIKDEEYFKEFLGIFSEFHDYRITHIEYDFEKNHLMLYLRYDTDEEGAVLKFVNVKDMHICPCDDYEVSWLFGSGLKMSPSYSLCWYNVDDEDNIDEIKKDKNLTWIESEQIIFAWLDKDNQVTPLTDEQLNPVWKILNYETGKYESVQKHFRVFEV
;
A
#
# COMPACT_ATOMS: atom_id res chain seq x y z
N MET A 1 -14.31 12.03 17.65
CA MET A 1 -14.90 10.86 16.99
C MET A 1 -13.86 9.75 17.06
N LYS A 2 -14.23 8.52 17.43
CA LYS A 2 -13.31 7.38 17.28
C LYS A 2 -13.02 7.24 15.79
N THR A 3 -11.75 7.27 15.41
CA THR A 3 -11.22 7.09 14.05
C THR A 3 -11.30 5.63 13.62
N GLN A 4 -12.50 5.05 13.74
CA GLN A 4 -12.72 3.64 13.44
C GLN A 4 -12.40 3.37 11.96
N GLY A 5 -11.59 2.34 11.69
CA GLY A 5 -11.18 1.96 10.33
C GLY A 5 -9.93 2.68 9.79
N TRP A 6 -9.24 3.47 10.60
CA TRP A 6 -7.92 4.01 10.26
C TRP A 6 -6.81 3.35 11.07
N TYR A 7 -5.74 2.95 10.37
CA TYR A 7 -4.65 2.18 10.93
C TYR A 7 -3.30 2.83 10.62
N LYS A 8 -2.32 2.66 11.50
CA LYS A 8 -0.96 3.19 11.34
C LYS A 8 -0.02 2.09 10.87
N VAL A 9 0.84 2.42 9.92
CA VAL A 9 2.01 1.61 9.61
C VAL A 9 3.08 1.86 10.68
N ILE A 10 3.44 0.81 11.43
CA ILE A 10 4.55 0.88 12.38
C ILE A 10 5.89 0.71 11.66
N LYS A 11 6.93 1.38 12.14
CA LYS A 11 8.28 1.37 11.53
C LYS A 11 9.04 0.10 11.93
N ASP A 12 8.58 -1.02 11.39
CA ASP A 12 9.10 -2.36 11.57
C ASP A 12 9.09 -3.05 10.20
N GLU A 13 10.26 -3.43 9.70
CA GLU A 13 10.39 -4.02 8.36
C GLU A 13 9.71 -5.38 8.23
N GLU A 14 9.58 -6.13 9.33
CA GLU A 14 8.79 -7.38 9.32
C GLU A 14 7.30 -7.06 9.15
N TYR A 15 6.84 -5.96 9.77
CA TYR A 15 5.46 -5.50 9.67
C TYR A 15 5.09 -4.99 8.27
N PHE A 16 6.04 -4.46 7.50
CA PHE A 16 5.75 -3.97 6.15
C PHE A 16 5.13 -5.04 5.26
N LYS A 17 5.57 -6.29 5.40
CA LYS A 17 5.00 -7.44 4.68
C LYS A 17 3.56 -7.74 5.09
N GLU A 18 3.23 -7.53 6.36
CA GLU A 18 1.85 -7.68 6.83
C GLU A 18 0.95 -6.57 6.30
N PHE A 19 1.41 -5.32 6.37
CA PHE A 19 0.68 -4.18 5.81
C PHE A 19 0.42 -4.35 4.30
N LEU A 20 1.45 -4.66 3.53
CA LEU A 20 1.32 -4.91 2.09
C LEU A 20 0.42 -6.14 1.82
N GLY A 21 0.57 -7.20 2.61
CA GLY A 21 -0.21 -8.43 2.47
C GLY A 21 -1.72 -8.25 2.69
N ILE A 22 -2.15 -7.27 3.50
CA ILE A 22 -3.59 -6.92 3.65
C ILE A 22 -4.20 -6.56 2.29
N PHE A 23 -3.43 -5.92 1.42
CA PHE A 23 -3.86 -5.43 0.11
C PHE A 23 -3.28 -6.25 -1.04
N SER A 24 -2.76 -7.45 -0.78
CA SER A 24 -2.03 -8.26 -1.78
C SER A 24 -0.98 -7.44 -2.53
N GLU A 25 -0.15 -6.72 -1.76
CA GLU A 25 0.91 -5.86 -2.26
C GLU A 25 0.39 -4.72 -3.16
N PHE A 26 -0.91 -4.44 -3.13
CA PHE A 26 -1.61 -3.56 -4.06
C PHE A 26 -1.53 -4.01 -5.53
N HIS A 27 -1.32 -5.30 -5.78
CA HIS A 27 -1.46 -5.90 -7.10
C HIS A 27 -2.91 -5.74 -7.62
N ASP A 28 -3.07 -5.39 -8.90
CA ASP A 28 -4.35 -5.07 -9.54
C ASP A 28 -5.11 -3.87 -8.93
N TYR A 29 -4.44 -3.03 -8.13
CA TYR A 29 -4.98 -1.72 -7.78
C TYR A 29 -4.59 -0.69 -8.83
N ARG A 30 -5.37 0.39 -8.95
CA ARG A 30 -5.02 1.58 -9.72
C ARG A 30 -5.02 2.81 -8.82
N ILE A 31 -4.08 3.72 -9.06
CA ILE A 31 -4.12 5.05 -8.44
C ILE A 31 -5.23 5.85 -9.12
N THR A 32 -6.25 6.24 -8.36
CA THR A 32 -7.41 6.99 -8.88
C THR A 32 -7.35 8.47 -8.56
N HIS A 33 -6.74 8.82 -7.43
CA HIS A 33 -6.65 10.20 -6.97
C HIS A 33 -5.44 10.41 -6.07
N ILE A 34 -4.78 11.55 -6.23
CA ILE A 34 -3.73 12.03 -5.34
C ILE A 34 -4.08 13.47 -4.95
N GLU A 35 -4.10 13.73 -3.65
CA GLU A 35 -4.32 15.07 -3.09
C GLU A 35 -3.16 15.41 -2.15
N TYR A 36 -2.55 16.58 -2.32
CA TYR A 36 -1.51 17.08 -1.42
C TYR A 36 -1.96 18.37 -0.75
N ASP A 37 -2.02 18.34 0.58
CA ASP A 37 -2.30 19.50 1.43
C ASP A 37 -0.97 20.07 1.95
N PHE A 38 -0.54 21.18 1.36
CA PHE A 38 0.72 21.85 1.71
C PHE A 38 0.70 22.43 3.14
N GLU A 39 -0.44 22.94 3.61
CA GLU A 39 -0.52 23.55 4.94
C GLU A 39 -0.33 22.51 6.04
N LYS A 40 -0.85 21.29 5.84
CA LYS A 40 -0.71 20.18 6.78
C LYS A 40 0.48 19.28 6.47
N ASN A 41 1.12 19.45 5.32
CA ASN A 41 2.12 18.53 4.76
C ASN A 41 1.65 17.07 4.75
N HIS A 42 0.45 16.85 4.23
CA HIS A 42 -0.16 15.53 4.08
C HIS A 42 -0.42 15.21 2.62
N LEU A 43 -0.16 13.98 2.20
CA LEU A 43 -0.59 13.46 0.90
C LEU A 43 -1.59 12.32 1.11
N MET A 44 -2.71 12.37 0.39
CA MET A 44 -3.71 11.31 0.31
C MET A 44 -3.59 10.62 -1.05
N LEU A 45 -3.37 9.31 -1.05
CA LEU A 45 -3.30 8.46 -2.24
C LEU A 45 -4.47 7.48 -2.20
N TYR A 46 -5.37 7.60 -3.17
CA TYR A 46 -6.54 6.74 -3.28
C TYR A 46 -6.32 5.67 -4.35
N LEU A 47 -6.49 4.43 -3.94
CA LEU A 47 -6.27 3.23 -4.72
C LEU A 47 -7.60 2.48 -4.87
N ARG A 48 -7.88 1.96 -6.05
CA ARG A 48 -9.10 1.20 -6.34
C ARG A 48 -8.73 -0.18 -6.90
N TYR A 49 -9.34 -1.23 -6.36
CA TYR A 49 -9.13 -2.60 -6.82
C TYR A 49 -9.90 -2.87 -8.13
N ASP A 50 -9.48 -3.86 -8.92
CA ASP A 50 -9.97 -4.13 -10.28
C ASP A 50 -11.48 -4.42 -10.38
N THR A 51 -12.06 -4.98 -9.33
CA THR A 51 -13.51 -5.25 -9.22
C THR A 51 -14.35 -3.98 -9.05
N ASP A 52 -13.74 -2.84 -8.74
CA ASP A 52 -14.38 -1.57 -8.36
C ASP A 52 -15.27 -1.64 -7.09
N GLU A 53 -15.27 -2.76 -6.36
CA GLU A 53 -16.07 -2.94 -5.12
C GLU A 53 -15.35 -2.49 -3.84
N GLU A 54 -14.04 -2.33 -3.90
CA GLU A 54 -13.18 -2.03 -2.75
C GLU A 54 -11.93 -1.25 -3.14
N GLY A 55 -11.25 -0.66 -2.16
CA GLY A 55 -10.07 0.14 -2.39
C GLY A 55 -9.30 0.42 -1.10
N ALA A 56 -8.33 1.31 -1.21
CA ALA A 56 -7.53 1.73 -0.09
C ALA A 56 -7.22 3.22 -0.18
N VAL A 57 -6.98 3.84 0.96
CA VAL A 57 -6.39 5.17 1.03
C VAL A 57 -5.13 5.12 1.87
N LEU A 58 -4.04 5.63 1.32
CA LEU A 58 -2.80 5.86 2.05
C LEU A 58 -2.64 7.35 2.32
N LYS A 59 -2.59 7.70 3.60
CA LYS A 59 -2.31 9.03 4.11
C LYS A 59 -0.85 9.10 4.56
N PHE A 60 -0.06 9.85 3.82
CA PHE A 60 1.33 10.16 4.12
C PHE A 60 1.40 11.43 4.96
N VAL A 61 2.00 11.35 6.14
CA VAL A 61 2.12 12.44 7.11
C VAL A 61 3.56 12.94 7.16
N ASN A 62 3.73 14.25 7.11
CA ASN A 62 5.02 14.92 7.01
C ASN A 62 5.83 14.39 5.82
N VAL A 63 5.30 14.57 4.61
CA VAL A 63 5.95 14.19 3.36
C VAL A 63 7.35 14.84 3.29
N LYS A 64 8.37 14.03 3.00
CA LYS A 64 9.77 14.46 2.88
C LYS A 64 10.14 14.71 1.42
N ASP A 65 9.70 13.82 0.55
CA ASP A 65 9.95 13.87 -0.89
C ASP A 65 8.93 12.98 -1.60
N MET A 66 8.71 13.22 -2.90
CA MET A 66 7.83 12.41 -3.73
C MET A 66 8.18 12.56 -5.21
N HIS A 67 7.96 11.49 -5.96
CA HIS A 67 7.97 11.49 -7.41
C HIS A 67 6.68 10.82 -7.89
N ILE A 68 5.88 11.56 -8.65
CA ILE A 68 4.63 11.05 -9.23
C ILE A 68 4.86 10.89 -10.72
N CYS A 69 4.90 9.64 -11.18
CA CYS A 69 5.02 9.32 -12.60
C CYS A 69 3.65 8.89 -13.15
N PRO A 70 3.06 9.64 -14.11
CA PRO A 70 1.91 9.15 -14.84
C PRO A 70 2.36 7.96 -15.68
N CYS A 71 1.85 6.77 -15.41
CA CYS A 71 2.22 5.57 -16.15
C CYS A 71 1.96 5.79 -17.65
N ASP A 72 2.98 5.59 -18.49
CA ASP A 72 2.91 5.85 -19.93
C ASP A 72 1.99 4.85 -20.67
N ASP A 73 1.62 3.74 -20.02
CA ASP A 73 0.73 2.71 -20.58
C ASP A 73 -0.72 2.90 -20.10
N TYR A 74 -1.40 3.85 -20.76
CA TYR A 74 -2.80 4.23 -20.50
C TYR A 74 -3.79 3.06 -20.56
N GLU A 75 -3.47 1.96 -21.25
CA GLU A 75 -4.41 0.85 -21.42
C GLU A 75 -4.60 0.02 -20.15
N VAL A 76 -3.65 0.06 -19.21
CA VAL A 76 -3.76 -0.74 -17.98
C VAL A 76 -3.71 0.08 -16.70
N SER A 77 -2.86 1.09 -16.51
CA SER A 77 -2.79 1.90 -15.26
C SER A 77 -2.79 1.13 -13.92
N TRP A 78 -2.70 -0.20 -13.95
CA TRP A 78 -2.73 -1.11 -12.82
C TRP A 78 -1.33 -1.21 -12.24
N LEU A 79 -1.27 -1.29 -10.92
CA LEU A 79 -0.06 -1.59 -10.22
C LEU A 79 0.24 -3.08 -10.37
N PHE A 80 1.46 -3.39 -10.81
CA PHE A 80 2.00 -4.75 -10.74
C PHE A 80 2.28 -5.19 -9.30
N GLY A 81 2.27 -4.24 -8.37
CA GLY A 81 2.53 -4.43 -6.95
C GLY A 81 3.07 -3.14 -6.36
N SER A 82 3.46 -3.20 -5.11
CA SER A 82 4.07 -2.09 -4.41
C SER A 82 4.95 -2.60 -3.27
N GLY A 83 5.89 -1.76 -2.90
CA GLY A 83 6.79 -2.01 -1.81
C GLY A 83 6.76 -0.90 -0.77
N LEU A 84 7.32 -1.22 0.39
CA LEU A 84 7.51 -0.30 1.48
C LEU A 84 8.88 -0.55 2.10
N LYS A 85 9.68 0.51 2.20
CA LYS A 85 11.01 0.47 2.82
C LYS A 85 11.18 1.58 3.84
N MET A 86 12.08 1.33 4.77
CA MET A 86 12.57 2.36 5.67
C MET A 86 13.81 3.01 5.07
N SER A 87 13.81 4.34 4.98
CA SER A 87 14.99 5.08 4.55
C SER A 87 16.02 5.20 5.68
N PRO A 88 17.29 5.52 5.39
CA PRO A 88 18.31 5.77 6.41
C PRO A 88 17.95 6.88 7.41
N SER A 89 17.02 7.78 7.03
CA SER A 89 16.49 8.84 7.89
C SER A 89 15.35 8.39 8.81
N TYR A 90 15.06 7.08 8.83
CA TYR A 90 13.92 6.49 9.55
C TYR A 90 12.56 6.98 9.04
N SER A 91 12.47 7.36 7.76
CA SER A 91 11.23 7.68 7.05
C SER A 91 10.71 6.44 6.31
N LEU A 92 9.42 6.43 5.98
CA LEU A 92 8.75 5.38 5.21
C LEU A 92 8.69 5.78 3.75
N CYS A 93 9.18 4.92 2.85
CA CYS A 93 9.13 5.11 1.40
C CYS A 93 8.23 4.04 0.78
N TRP A 94 7.04 4.44 0.32
CA TRP A 94 6.15 3.58 -0.47
C TRP A 94 6.42 3.82 -1.96
N TYR A 95 6.36 2.75 -2.76
CA TYR A 95 6.62 2.80 -4.19
C TYR A 95 5.82 1.75 -4.95
N ASN A 96 5.50 2.01 -6.21
CA ASN A 96 4.53 1.23 -6.99
C ASN A 96 5.13 0.08 -7.81
N VAL A 97 6.13 -0.61 -7.26
CA VAL A 97 6.71 -1.84 -7.82
C VAL A 97 7.08 -2.80 -6.68
N ASP A 98 7.01 -4.12 -6.89
CA ASP A 98 7.22 -5.15 -5.87
C ASP A 98 8.52 -5.98 -6.05
N ASP A 99 9.29 -5.75 -7.12
CA ASP A 99 10.52 -6.51 -7.44
C ASP A 99 11.83 -5.76 -7.17
N GLU A 100 11.77 -4.47 -6.80
CA GLU A 100 12.93 -3.66 -6.42
C GLU A 100 13.01 -3.43 -4.91
N ASP A 101 14.19 -3.65 -4.34
CA ASP A 101 14.44 -3.59 -2.90
C ASP A 101 15.40 -2.46 -2.49
N ASN A 102 16.04 -1.80 -3.46
CA ASN A 102 17.01 -0.74 -3.23
C ASN A 102 16.39 0.66 -3.38
N ILE A 103 16.29 1.38 -2.26
CA ILE A 103 15.72 2.74 -2.22
C ILE A 103 16.43 3.74 -3.14
N ASP A 104 17.74 3.60 -3.36
CA ASP A 104 18.50 4.50 -4.23
C ASP A 104 18.19 4.25 -5.72
N GLU A 105 17.89 3.01 -6.10
CA GLU A 105 17.48 2.68 -7.47
C GLU A 105 16.03 3.11 -7.70
N ILE A 106 15.13 2.86 -6.74
CA ILE A 106 13.73 3.33 -6.76
C ILE A 106 13.67 4.84 -6.97
N LYS A 107 14.50 5.60 -6.25
CA LYS A 107 14.51 7.08 -6.35
C LYS A 107 15.12 7.61 -7.64
N LYS A 108 15.93 6.82 -8.35
CA LYS A 108 16.49 7.21 -9.66
C LYS A 108 15.55 6.86 -10.80
N ASP A 109 14.71 5.85 -10.63
CA ASP A 109 13.77 5.44 -11.67
C ASP A 109 12.68 6.50 -11.87
N LYS A 110 12.64 7.05 -13.08
CA LYS A 110 11.69 8.07 -13.49
C LYS A 110 10.35 7.50 -13.95
N ASN A 111 10.23 6.18 -13.98
CA ASN A 111 9.00 5.49 -14.38
C ASN A 111 8.19 5.03 -13.16
N LEU A 112 8.73 5.20 -11.95
CA LEU A 112 8.07 4.79 -10.71
C LEU A 112 7.42 5.98 -10.01
N THR A 113 6.26 5.73 -9.42
CA THR A 113 5.69 6.61 -8.41
C THR A 113 6.17 6.16 -7.04
N TRP A 114 6.78 7.08 -6.28
CA TRP A 114 7.20 6.84 -4.91
C TRP A 114 6.95 8.05 -4.02
N ILE A 115 6.66 7.79 -2.75
CA ILE A 115 6.35 8.83 -1.75
C ILE A 115 7.11 8.49 -0.46
N GLU A 116 7.95 9.42 -0.01
CA GLU A 116 8.65 9.32 1.27
C GLU A 116 7.98 10.22 2.32
N SER A 117 7.70 9.65 3.49
CA SER A 117 7.00 10.36 4.57
C SER A 117 7.46 9.90 5.95
N GLU A 118 7.19 10.70 6.97
CA GLU A 118 7.51 10.32 8.34
C GLU A 118 6.59 9.22 8.87
N GLN A 119 5.33 9.21 8.44
CA GLN A 119 4.32 8.24 8.87
C GLN A 119 3.35 7.95 7.74
N ILE A 120 2.93 6.69 7.64
CA ILE A 120 1.82 6.26 6.80
C ILE A 120 0.66 5.85 7.71
N ILE A 121 -0.51 6.38 7.42
CA ILE A 121 -1.81 5.94 7.95
C ILE A 121 -2.59 5.38 6.77
N PHE A 122 -3.35 4.30 6.96
CA PHE A 122 -4.14 3.72 5.90
C PHE A 122 -5.55 3.38 6.35
N ALA A 123 -6.45 3.23 5.39
CA ALA A 123 -7.80 2.72 5.61
C ALA A 123 -8.25 1.90 4.41
N TRP A 124 -9.16 0.96 4.68
CA TRP A 124 -9.90 0.25 3.66
C TRP A 124 -11.08 1.10 3.18
N LEU A 125 -11.34 1.08 1.88
CA LEU A 125 -12.45 1.79 1.26
C LEU A 125 -13.46 0.81 0.67
N ASP A 126 -14.75 1.08 0.86
CA ASP A 126 -15.80 0.40 0.11
C ASP A 126 -15.94 0.97 -1.32
N LYS A 127 -16.88 0.40 -2.08
CA LYS A 127 -17.24 0.84 -3.44
C LYS A 127 -17.59 2.33 -3.54
N ASP A 128 -18.09 2.94 -2.45
CA ASP A 128 -18.51 4.34 -2.38
C ASP A 128 -17.41 5.25 -1.82
N ASN A 129 -16.16 4.75 -1.74
CA ASN A 129 -14.99 5.42 -1.17
C ASN A 129 -15.16 5.81 0.30
N GLN A 130 -16.02 5.12 1.04
CA GLN A 130 -16.17 5.33 2.48
C GLN A 130 -15.19 4.45 3.23
N VAL A 131 -14.63 4.99 4.31
CA VAL A 131 -13.75 4.24 5.20
C VAL A 131 -14.55 3.18 5.92
N THR A 132 -14.12 1.92 5.81
CA THR A 132 -14.69 0.80 6.55
C THR A 132 -13.63 0.14 7.42
N PRO A 133 -13.99 -0.35 8.61
CA PRO A 133 -13.08 -1.18 9.39
C PRO A 133 -12.70 -2.46 8.64
N LEU A 134 -11.46 -2.90 8.79
CA LEU A 134 -11.03 -4.20 8.29
C LEU A 134 -11.80 -5.31 9.01
N THR A 135 -12.21 -6.32 8.25
CA THR A 135 -12.92 -7.49 8.75
C THR A 135 -11.95 -8.56 9.24
N ASP A 136 -12.45 -9.48 10.07
CA ASP A 136 -11.66 -10.64 10.50
C ASP A 136 -11.22 -11.51 9.32
N GLU A 137 -12.01 -11.59 8.24
CA GLU A 137 -11.67 -12.34 7.03
C GLU A 137 -10.49 -11.71 6.27
N GLN A 138 -10.44 -10.37 6.20
CA GLN A 138 -9.34 -9.62 5.59
C GLN A 138 -8.06 -9.74 6.42
N LEU A 139 -8.18 -9.80 7.75
CA LEU A 139 -7.03 -9.93 8.65
C LEU A 139 -6.55 -11.37 8.81
N ASN A 140 -7.40 -12.36 8.55
CA ASN A 140 -7.11 -13.79 8.70
C ASN A 140 -7.45 -14.61 7.44
N PRO A 141 -6.95 -14.24 6.25
CA PRO A 141 -7.32 -14.95 5.04
C PRO A 141 -6.61 -16.31 4.95
N VAL A 142 -7.25 -17.24 4.24
CA VAL A 142 -6.63 -18.49 3.82
C VAL A 142 -6.22 -18.35 2.37
N TRP A 143 -4.92 -18.24 2.12
CA TRP A 143 -4.40 -18.12 0.76
C TRP A 143 -4.18 -19.49 0.14
N LYS A 144 -4.44 -19.61 -1.17
CA LYS A 144 -4.03 -20.77 -1.95
C LYS A 144 -2.77 -20.41 -2.72
N ILE A 145 -1.63 -20.92 -2.24
CA ILE A 145 -0.31 -20.60 -2.79
C ILE A 145 0.20 -21.80 -3.58
N LEU A 146 0.70 -21.56 -4.79
CA LEU A 146 1.35 -22.59 -5.58
C LEU A 146 2.72 -22.91 -4.98
N ASN A 147 2.91 -24.15 -4.53
CA ASN A 147 4.23 -24.66 -4.19
C ASN A 147 4.95 -25.06 -5.49
N TYR A 148 5.97 -24.30 -5.87
CA TYR A 148 6.73 -24.52 -7.10
C TYR A 148 7.56 -25.81 -7.09
N GLU A 149 7.93 -26.33 -5.92
CA GLU A 149 8.66 -27.60 -5.81
C GLU A 149 7.74 -28.80 -6.09
N THR A 150 6.50 -28.73 -5.62
CA THR A 150 5.53 -29.84 -5.74
C THR A 150 4.55 -29.67 -6.89
N GLY A 151 4.43 -28.45 -7.45
CA GLY A 151 3.45 -28.08 -8.46
C GLY A 151 2.00 -28.06 -7.96
N LYS A 152 1.77 -28.08 -6.64
CA LYS A 152 0.44 -28.15 -6.03
C LYS A 152 0.10 -26.87 -5.29
N TYR A 153 -1.18 -26.54 -5.26
CA TYR A 153 -1.68 -25.46 -4.41
C TYR A 153 -1.84 -25.95 -2.97
N GLU A 154 -1.27 -25.18 -2.05
CA GLU A 154 -1.35 -25.38 -0.61
C GLU A 154 -2.17 -24.26 0.03
N SER A 155 -2.97 -24.60 1.04
CA SER A 155 -3.72 -23.61 1.81
C SER A 155 -2.85 -23.10 2.96
N VAL A 156 -2.58 -21.80 2.98
CA VAL A 156 -1.74 -21.15 3.98
C VAL A 156 -2.58 -20.12 4.72
N GLN A 157 -2.76 -20.34 6.02
CA GLN A 157 -3.40 -19.36 6.90
C GLN A 157 -2.46 -18.16 7.09
N LYS A 158 -2.96 -16.96 6.84
CA LYS A 158 -2.28 -15.70 7.16
C LYS A 158 -2.91 -15.06 8.39
N HIS A 159 -2.14 -14.19 9.03
CA HIS A 159 -2.59 -13.36 10.13
C HIS A 159 -1.89 -12.00 10.01
N PHE A 160 -2.66 -10.94 9.77
CA PHE A 160 -2.15 -9.59 9.62
C PHE A 160 -2.48 -8.75 10.84
N ARG A 161 -1.47 -8.09 11.40
CA ARG A 161 -1.65 -7.17 12.52
C ARG A 161 -2.05 -5.79 12.02
N VAL A 162 -2.84 -5.08 12.82
CA VAL A 162 -3.19 -3.67 12.55
C VAL A 162 -3.14 -2.87 13.84
N PHE A 163 -2.87 -1.57 13.70
CA PHE A 163 -2.71 -0.65 14.82
C PHE A 163 -3.62 0.56 14.61
N GLU A 164 -4.73 0.65 15.33
CA GLU A 164 -5.67 1.78 15.20
C GLU A 164 -5.01 3.12 15.60
N VAL A 165 -5.44 4.21 14.95
CA VAL A 165 -4.98 5.60 15.20
C VAL A 165 -5.84 6.31 16.23
#